data_AF-A0A915BUD4-F1
#
_entry.id   AF-A0A915BUD4-F1
#
_cell.length_a   1.000
_cell.length_b   1.000
_cell.length_c   1.000
_cell.angle_alpha   90.00
_cell.angle_beta   90.00
_cell.angle_gamma   90.00
#
_symmetry.space_group_name_H-M   'P 1'
#
loop_
_entity.id
_entity.type
_entity.pdbx_description
1 polymer ?
#
loop_
_entity_poly.entity_id
_entity_poly.type
_entity_poly.pdbx_seq_one_letter_code
_entity_poly.pdbx_strand_id
1 'polypeptide(L)'
;LDATMATSEYIDDLFAEAFACFEQGLCYDEIDDSDNAIAIYERGLKLVKEAENAKNVKKSELYKNIIKIRKKVEMRIKELKLERSKITTKKATTSQDEKSIDNQKDNIVKVELRQQLESMS
;
A
#
# COMPACT_ATOMS: atom_id res chain seq x y z
N LEU A 1 -5.45 -31.25 -14.38
CA LEU A 1 -4.63 -30.10 -13.93
C LEU A 1 -3.34 -30.62 -13.32
N ASP A 2 -2.19 -30.09 -13.74
CA ASP A 2 -0.91 -30.31 -13.05
C ASP A 2 -0.89 -29.45 -11.77
N ALA A 3 -0.43 -30.01 -10.65
CA ALA A 3 -0.29 -29.30 -9.37
C ALA A 3 0.56 -28.02 -9.50
N THR A 4 1.48 -28.00 -10.46
CA THR A 4 2.32 -26.82 -10.77
C THR A 4 1.50 -25.67 -11.35
N MET A 5 0.52 -25.94 -12.22
CA MET A 5 -0.37 -24.91 -12.79
C MET A 5 -1.34 -24.36 -11.75
N ALA A 6 -1.93 -25.23 -10.92
CA ALA A 6 -2.80 -24.80 -9.83
C ALA A 6 -2.04 -23.92 -8.80
N THR A 7 -0.74 -24.17 -8.61
CA THR A 7 0.12 -23.32 -7.76
C THR A 7 0.43 -21.98 -8.42
N SER A 8 0.60 -21.91 -9.75
CA SER A 8 0.86 -20.62 -10.41
C SER A 8 -0.39 -19.73 -10.45
N GLU A 9 -1.56 -20.30 -10.76
CA GLU A 9 -2.84 -19.58 -10.76
C GLU A 9 -3.13 -18.97 -9.38
N TYR A 10 -2.96 -19.75 -8.31
CA TYR A 10 -3.12 -19.26 -6.94
C TYR A 10 -2.17 -18.07 -6.62
N ILE A 11 -0.95 -18.09 -7.14
CA ILE A 11 0.03 -17.04 -6.90
C ILE A 11 -0.31 -15.77 -7.68
N ASP A 12 -0.82 -15.92 -8.90
CA ASP A 12 -1.30 -14.80 -9.69
C ASP A 12 -2.54 -14.17 -9.04
N ASP A 13 -3.45 -14.96 -8.47
CA ASP A 13 -4.60 -14.47 -7.70
C ASP A 13 -4.16 -13.66 -6.46
N LEU A 14 -3.17 -14.16 -5.71
CA LEU A 14 -2.61 -13.42 -4.56
C LEU A 14 -1.98 -12.08 -4.98
N PHE A 15 -1.29 -12.03 -6.13
CA PHE A 15 -0.72 -10.78 -6.64
C PHE A 15 -1.80 -9.81 -7.16
N ALA A 16 -2.82 -10.32 -7.83
CA ALA A 16 -3.96 -9.51 -8.28
C ALA A 16 -4.71 -8.91 -7.09
N GLU A 17 -4.97 -9.70 -6.04
CA GLU A 17 -5.61 -9.21 -4.82
C GLU A 17 -4.72 -8.21 -4.07
N ALA A 18 -3.41 -8.44 -4.03
CA ALA A 18 -2.47 -7.48 -3.45
C ALA A 18 -2.48 -6.14 -4.20
N PHE A 19 -2.50 -6.18 -5.53
CA PHE A 19 -2.59 -4.98 -6.37
C PHE A 19 -3.89 -4.21 -6.11
N ALA A 20 -5.03 -4.89 -6.08
CA ALA A 20 -6.32 -4.30 -5.76
C ALA A 20 -6.34 -3.67 -4.35
N CYS A 21 -5.70 -4.32 -3.36
CA CYS A 21 -5.51 -3.72 -2.05
C CYS A 21 -4.68 -2.44 -2.13
N PHE A 22 -3.62 -2.38 -2.92
CA PHE A 22 -2.81 -1.16 -3.05
C PHE A 22 -3.58 -0.01 -3.71
N GLU A 23 -4.40 -0.28 -4.72
CA GLU A 23 -5.30 0.72 -5.31
C GLU A 23 -6.35 1.20 -4.31
N GLN A 24 -7.01 0.28 -3.62
CA GLN A 24 -8.03 0.64 -2.62
C GLN A 24 -7.43 1.41 -1.44
N GLY A 25 -6.23 1.03 -0.98
CA GLY A 25 -5.51 1.77 0.05
C GLY A 25 -5.19 3.20 -0.38
N LEU A 26 -4.84 3.39 -1.65
CA LEU A 26 -4.63 4.72 -2.23
C LEU A 26 -5.93 5.53 -2.27
N CYS A 27 -7.07 4.93 -2.62
CA CYS A 27 -8.36 5.62 -2.58
C CYS A 27 -8.69 6.14 -1.17
N TYR A 28 -8.43 5.36 -0.13
CA TYR A 28 -8.60 5.82 1.26
C TYR A 28 -7.62 6.94 1.64
N ASP A 29 -6.36 6.82 1.23
CA ASP A 29 -5.32 7.86 1.44
C ASP A 29 -5.66 9.17 0.69
N GLU A 30 -6.39 9.10 -0.42
CA GLU A 30 -6.86 10.28 -1.18
C GLU A 30 -8.02 11.03 -0.53
N ILE A 31 -8.78 10.37 0.35
CA ILE A 31 -9.86 10.99 1.12
C ILE A 31 -9.47 11.23 2.59
N ASP A 32 -8.16 11.24 2.87
CA ASP A 32 -7.56 11.43 4.20
C ASP A 32 -8.03 10.42 5.27
N ASP A 33 -8.52 9.24 4.85
CA ASP A 33 -8.90 8.14 5.74
C ASP A 33 -7.67 7.25 6.02
N SER A 34 -6.75 7.80 6.82
CA SER A 34 -5.45 7.17 7.08
C SER A 34 -5.56 5.79 7.76
N ASP A 35 -6.58 5.58 8.60
CA ASP A 35 -6.74 4.32 9.32
C ASP A 35 -7.15 3.19 8.37
N ASN A 36 -8.13 3.44 7.48
CA ASN A 36 -8.50 2.46 6.46
C ASN A 36 -7.40 2.29 5.40
N ALA A 37 -6.72 3.37 5.01
CA ALA A 37 -5.58 3.29 4.09
C ALA A 37 -4.49 2.35 4.62
N ILE A 38 -4.04 2.55 5.87
CA ILE A 38 -3.04 1.68 6.50
C ILE A 38 -3.53 0.23 6.56
N ALA A 39 -4.77 -0.01 6.99
CA ALA A 39 -5.31 -1.36 7.15
C ALA A 39 -5.33 -2.14 5.82
N ILE A 40 -5.79 -1.49 4.75
CA ILE A 40 -5.86 -2.09 3.42
C ILE A 40 -4.47 -2.28 2.80
N TYR A 41 -3.58 -1.30 2.94
CA TYR A 41 -2.18 -1.48 2.51
C TYR A 41 -1.50 -2.65 3.22
N GLU A 42 -1.66 -2.79 4.54
CA GLU A 42 -1.11 -3.91 5.31
C GLU A 42 -1.69 -5.26 4.89
N ARG A 43 -2.97 -5.32 4.46
CA ARG A 43 -3.55 -6.52 3.86
C ARG A 43 -2.83 -6.90 2.56
N GLY A 44 -2.65 -5.95 1.64
CA GLY A 44 -1.91 -6.17 0.40
C GLY A 44 -0.48 -6.68 0.65
N LEU A 45 0.21 -6.12 1.64
CA LEU A 45 1.56 -6.56 2.02
C LEU A 45 1.59 -8.01 2.54
N LYS A 46 0.55 -8.45 3.27
CA LYS A 46 0.44 -9.85 3.73
C LYS A 46 0.27 -10.81 2.57
N LEU A 47 -0.57 -10.47 1.58
CA LEU A 47 -0.78 -11.27 0.37
C LEU A 47 0.50 -11.40 -0.46
N VAL A 48 1.24 -10.30 -0.65
CA VAL A 48 2.56 -10.35 -1.31
C VAL A 48 3.47 -11.32 -0.57
N LYS A 49 3.60 -11.18 0.75
CA LYS A 49 4.46 -12.06 1.59
C LYS A 49 4.05 -13.53 1.50
N GLU A 50 2.75 -13.82 1.41
CA GLU A 50 2.24 -15.18 1.22
C GLU A 50 2.73 -15.75 -0.12
N ALA A 51 2.55 -14.99 -1.20
CA ALA A 51 2.97 -15.37 -2.55
C ALA A 51 4.51 -15.54 -2.68
N GLU A 52 5.31 -14.78 -1.93
CA GLU A 52 6.78 -14.90 -1.94
C GLU A 52 7.29 -16.29 -1.51
N ASN A 53 6.47 -17.07 -0.79
CA ASN A 53 6.85 -18.41 -0.32
C ASN A 53 6.77 -19.49 -1.42
N ALA A 54 6.19 -19.20 -2.58
CA ALA A 54 6.10 -20.15 -3.67
C ALA A 54 7.43 -20.35 -4.41
N LYS A 55 7.65 -21.58 -4.88
CA LYS A 55 8.83 -21.92 -5.69
C LYS A 55 8.81 -21.13 -7.01
N ASN A 56 9.97 -20.66 -7.44
CA ASN A 56 10.17 -19.93 -8.72
C ASN A 56 9.44 -18.59 -8.89
N VAL A 57 8.72 -18.09 -7.88
CA VAL A 57 7.94 -16.84 -7.97
C VAL A 57 8.77 -15.63 -8.42
N LYS A 58 10.05 -15.59 -8.06
CA LYS A 58 10.99 -14.50 -8.39
C LYS A 58 11.27 -14.33 -9.89
N LYS A 59 10.93 -15.33 -10.72
CA LYS A 59 11.07 -15.27 -12.18
C LYS A 59 9.88 -14.58 -12.85
N SER A 60 8.73 -14.50 -12.17
CA SER A 60 7.51 -13.89 -12.69
C SER A 60 7.67 -12.38 -12.87
N GLU A 61 7.15 -11.85 -13.98
CA GLU A 61 7.12 -10.40 -14.21
C GLU A 61 6.15 -9.69 -13.25
N LEU A 62 5.02 -10.35 -12.93
CA LEU A 62 4.08 -9.90 -11.90
C LEU A 62 4.79 -9.69 -10.55
N TYR A 63 5.61 -10.66 -10.14
CA TYR A 63 6.40 -10.53 -8.91
C TYR A 63 7.36 -9.33 -8.96
N LYS A 64 8.10 -9.12 -10.06
CA LYS A 64 9.03 -8.00 -10.15
C LYS A 64 8.32 -6.65 -10.03
N ASN A 65 7.13 -6.56 -10.59
CA ASN A 65 6.33 -5.35 -10.55
C ASN A 65 5.72 -5.12 -9.16
N ILE A 66 5.11 -6.14 -8.55
CA ILE A 66 4.50 -6.04 -7.21
C ILE A 66 5.54 -5.63 -6.15
N ILE A 67 6.79 -6.08 -6.28
CA ILE A 67 7.86 -5.78 -5.31
C ILE A 67 8.31 -4.32 -5.39
N LYS A 68 8.19 -3.67 -6.55
CA LYS A 68 8.46 -2.23 -6.68
C LYS A 68 7.36 -1.43 -5.97
N ILE A 69 6.10 -1.76 -6.23
CA ILE A 69 4.94 -1.14 -5.57
C ILE A 69 5.02 -1.35 -4.05
N ARG A 70 5.33 -2.58 -3.61
CA ARG A 70 5.48 -2.94 -2.18
C ARG A 70 6.35 -1.94 -1.43
N LYS A 71 7.52 -1.57 -1.99
CA LYS A 71 8.45 -0.63 -1.34
C LYS A 71 7.81 0.75 -1.15
N LYS A 72 7.05 1.25 -2.13
CA LYS A 72 6.35 2.53 -2.03
C LYS A 72 5.22 2.49 -1.03
N VAL A 73 4.46 1.39 -1.00
CA VAL A 73 3.41 1.15 0.00
C VAL A 73 4.01 1.15 1.42
N GLU A 74 5.10 0.44 1.64
CA GLU A 74 5.80 0.43 2.93
C GLU A 74 6.28 1.83 3.36
N MET A 75 6.79 2.63 2.40
CA MET A 75 7.15 4.03 2.66
C MET A 75 5.93 4.87 3.05
N ARG A 76 4.82 4.75 2.30
CA ARG A 76 3.61 5.54 2.56
C ARG A 76 2.96 5.19 3.89
N ILE A 77 2.89 3.90 4.26
CA ILE A 77 2.42 3.48 5.58
C ILE A 77 3.24 4.14 6.71
N LYS A 78 4.57 4.26 6.54
CA LYS A 78 5.42 4.92 7.55
C LYS A 78 5.10 6.41 7.67
N GLU A 79 4.87 7.10 6.55
CA GLU A 79 4.44 8.50 6.53
C GLU A 79 3.08 8.68 7.23
N LEU A 80 2.07 7.89 6.83
CA LEU A 80 0.74 7.93 7.44
C LEU A 80 0.77 7.68 8.96
N LYS A 81 1.57 6.72 9.42
CA LYS A 81 1.74 6.44 10.86
C LYS A 81 2.42 7.60 11.60
N LEU A 82 3.40 8.26 10.96
CA LEU A 82 4.07 9.43 11.52
C LEU A 82 3.14 10.63 11.60
N GLU A 83 2.38 10.90 10.53
CA GLU A 83 1.34 11.94 10.45
C GLU A 83 0.30 11.73 11.57
N ARG A 84 -0.23 10.51 11.70
CA ARG A 84 -1.19 10.14 12.76
C ARG A 84 -0.63 10.39 14.16
N SER A 85 0.62 10.02 14.39
CA SER A 85 1.29 10.20 15.68
C SER A 85 1.48 11.68 16.04
N LYS A 86 1.78 12.54 15.05
CA LYS A 86 1.89 14.00 15.27
C LYS A 86 0.54 14.61 15.67
N ILE A 87 -0.56 14.13 15.11
CA ILE A 87 -1.92 14.60 15.41
C ILE A 87 -2.31 14.24 16.85
N THR A 88 -2.04 13.00 17.29
CA THR A 88 -2.33 12.57 18.67
C THR A 88 -1.54 13.38 19.69
N THR A 89 -0.26 13.69 19.43
CA THR A 89 0.54 14.49 20.36
C THR A 89 0.08 15.95 20.43
N LYS A 90 -0.29 16.57 19.30
CA LYS A 90 -0.82 17.95 19.27
C LYS A 90 -2.18 18.07 19.95
N LYS A 91 -3.06 17.07 19.78
CA LYS A 91 -4.39 17.03 20.41
C LYS A 91 -4.33 16.86 21.93
N ALA A 92 -3.25 16.28 22.45
CA ALA A 92 -3.01 16.16 23.89
C ALA A 92 -2.49 17.47 24.53
N THR A 93 -1.94 18.40 23.75
CA THR A 93 -1.34 19.65 24.24
C THR A 93 -2.14 20.92 23.96
N THR A 94 -3.16 20.89 23.09
CA THR A 94 -3.93 22.08 22.74
C THR A 94 -5.42 21.80 22.66
N SER A 95 -6.16 22.31 23.64
CA SER A 95 -7.59 22.59 23.50
C SER A 95 -7.76 23.81 22.58
N GLN A 96 -8.69 23.70 21.63
CA GLN A 96 -9.20 24.72 20.70
C GLN A 96 -8.48 24.88 19.36
N ASP A 97 -9.31 24.69 18.33
CA ASP A 97 -9.35 25.35 17.01
C ASP A 97 -8.04 25.85 16.40
N GLU A 98 -7.60 25.18 15.32
CA GLU A 98 -7.49 25.83 14.02
C GLU A 98 -7.27 24.80 12.89
N LYS A 99 -8.09 24.97 11.86
CA LYS A 99 -8.03 24.27 10.58
C LYS A 99 -6.79 24.75 9.81
N SER A 100 -6.30 23.86 8.94
CA SER A 100 -5.42 24.12 7.79
C SER A 100 -3.99 24.60 8.08
N ILE A 101 -3.05 23.66 8.05
CA ILE A 101 -1.67 23.93 7.61
C ILE A 101 -1.39 23.01 6.42
N ASP A 102 -1.58 23.59 5.23
CA ASP A 102 -0.89 23.31 3.97
C ASP A 102 -0.30 21.90 3.78
N ASN A 103 -1.13 20.98 3.27
CA ASN A 103 -0.76 19.58 2.99
C ASN A 103 -0.07 19.39 1.62
N GLN A 104 0.37 20.47 0.96
CA GLN A 104 0.75 20.42 -0.45
C GLN A 104 2.17 19.88 -0.72
N LYS A 105 3.00 19.68 0.31
CA LYS A 105 4.38 19.15 0.17
C LYS A 105 4.59 17.69 0.59
N ASP A 106 3.70 17.09 1.37
CA ASP A 106 3.94 15.79 2.02
C ASP A 106 3.48 14.56 1.21
N ASN A 107 3.26 14.70 -0.10
CA ASN A 107 2.61 13.66 -0.90
C ASN A 107 3.43 13.05 -2.04
N ILE A 108 4.76 13.24 -2.07
CA ILE A 108 5.61 12.71 -3.16
C ILE A 108 5.47 11.19 -3.26
N VAL A 109 5.52 10.47 -2.14
CA VAL A 109 5.40 8.99 -2.15
C VAL A 109 4.03 8.55 -2.63
N LYS A 110 2.94 9.24 -2.26
CA LYS A 110 1.59 8.93 -2.75
C LYS A 110 1.46 9.18 -4.25
N VAL A 111 1.99 10.30 -4.74
CA VAL A 111 1.96 10.63 -6.17
C VAL A 111 2.76 9.60 -6.97
N GLU A 112 3.95 9.24 -6.51
CA GLU A 112 4.75 8.19 -7.14
C GLU A 112 4.08 6.82 -7.07
N LEU A 113 3.42 6.49 -5.95
CA LEU A 113 2.65 5.25 -5.80
C LEU A 113 1.49 5.21 -6.80
N ARG A 114 0.76 6.31 -6.95
CA ARG A 114 -0.32 6.45 -7.93
C ARG A 114 0.19 6.22 -9.36
N GLN A 115 1.26 6.91 -9.76
CA GLN A 115 1.87 6.75 -11.08
C GLN A 115 2.32 5.31 -11.34
N GLN A 116 2.87 4.64 -10.32
CA GLN A 116 3.29 3.24 -10.46
C GLN A 116 2.10 2.30 -10.64
N LEU A 117 1.03 2.47 -9.89
CA LEU A 117 -0.19 1.67 -10.02
C LEU A 117 -0.84 1.89 -11.39
N GLU A 118 -1.00 3.14 -11.83
CA GLU A 118 -1.56 3.49 -13.15
C GLU A 118 -0.72 2.96 -14.32
N SER A 119 0.60 2.80 -14.15
CA SER A 119 1.45 2.22 -15.20
C SER A 119 1.27 0.71 -15.40
N MET A 120 0.54 0.06 -14.51
CA MET A 120 0.36 -1.39 -14.45
C MET A 120 -1.08 -1.87 -14.65
N SER A 121 -2.05 -0.95 -14.58
CA SER A 121 -3.47 -1.15 -14.94
C SER A 121 -3.69 -1.10 -16.45
#